data_AF-A0A5K7XKH0-F1
#
_entry.id   AF-A0A5K7XKH0-F1
#
_cell.length_a   1.000
_cell.length_b   1.000
_cell.length_c   1.000
_cell.angle_alpha   90.00
_cell.angle_beta   90.00
_cell.angle_gamma   90.00
#
_symmetry.space_group_name_H-M   'P 1'
#
loop_
_entity.id
_entity.type
_entity.pdbx_description
1 polymer ?
#
loop_
_entity_poly.entity_id
_entity_poly.type
_entity_poly.pdbx_seq_one_letter_code
_entity_poly.pdbx_strand_id
1 'polypeptide(L)'
;MGISGSNIVGYYIGDGIGQRGFVYNGSTFTTIEAPAPAAFTWASGIDGENIIGYYATPTSPTTSITRGFLLNGATFTTLECTLPGAVETLPTGIDGANIVGLYYDQAGYPHGFLYDGTTYVALDDPVGGGATLQGISGSQIVGSSYARAFVYDGSVFQELAPPQASLQRTVASGIDGSNIVGYYDTFGSNDNPPAFQRNGFIFDGSAYRTLNHPIAGPLGMTQPSDIDGNRVIGSYRGADGNFHGFITVVPEPAAMWLFSVAIPVMIRSARNRVAPPARQVAENRS
;
A
#
# COMPACT_ATOMS: atom_id res chain seq x y z
N MET A 1 -1.57 1.80 1.57
CA MET A 1 -1.91 0.69 2.48
C MET A 1 -0.68 0.55 3.35
N GLY A 2 -0.85 0.46 4.66
CA GLY A 2 0.27 0.33 5.59
C GLY A 2 0.13 -0.89 6.49
N ILE A 3 1.23 -1.31 7.11
CA ILE A 3 1.27 -2.41 8.09
C ILE A 3 2.07 -1.99 9.32
N SER A 4 1.55 -2.32 10.51
CA SER A 4 2.28 -2.20 11.78
C SER A 4 1.84 -3.34 12.72
N GLY A 5 2.76 -4.24 13.03
CA GLY A 5 2.53 -5.49 13.75
C GLY A 5 1.51 -6.40 13.04
N SER A 6 0.34 -6.54 13.66
CA SER A 6 -0.81 -7.27 13.09
C SER A 6 -1.82 -6.37 12.38
N ASN A 7 -1.65 -5.05 12.48
CA ASN A 7 -2.59 -4.08 11.96
C ASN A 7 -2.26 -3.73 10.51
N ILE A 8 -3.28 -3.71 9.66
CA ILE A 8 -3.16 -3.29 8.25
C ILE A 8 -4.20 -2.23 7.98
N VAL A 9 -3.80 -1.16 7.31
CA VAL A 9 -4.72 -0.10 6.88
C VAL A 9 -4.79 0.01 5.36
N GLY A 10 -5.94 0.46 4.87
CA GLY A 10 -6.15 0.68 3.45
C GLY A 10 -7.49 1.34 3.19
N TYR A 11 -8.02 1.11 1.99
CA TYR A 11 -9.35 1.54 1.62
C TYR A 11 -10.09 0.45 0.85
N TYR A 12 -11.41 0.54 0.84
CA TYR A 12 -12.29 -0.32 0.05
C TYR A 12 -13.42 0.51 -0.58
N ILE A 13 -14.06 -0.05 -1.59
CA ILE A 13 -15.27 0.50 -2.22
C ILE A 13 -16.44 -0.28 -1.65
N GLY A 14 -17.36 0.40 -0.94
CA GLY A 14 -18.58 -0.21 -0.42
C GLY A 14 -19.77 -0.12 -1.39
N ASP A 15 -20.95 -0.57 -0.96
CA ASP A 15 -22.20 -0.61 -1.75
C ASP A 15 -22.82 0.80 -2.02
N GLY A 16 -22.02 1.87 -1.97
CA GLY A 16 -22.43 3.26 -2.18
C GLY A 16 -21.35 4.11 -2.85
N ILE A 17 -21.62 5.40 -3.02
CA ILE A 17 -20.72 6.37 -3.66
C ILE A 17 -19.69 6.88 -2.64
N GLY A 18 -18.58 6.16 -2.49
CA GLY A 18 -17.41 6.65 -1.74
C GLY A 18 -16.46 5.54 -1.33
N GLN A 19 -15.15 5.76 -1.55
CA GLN A 19 -14.09 4.92 -1.00
C GLN A 19 -14.00 5.18 0.51
N ARG A 20 -13.91 4.13 1.31
CA ARG A 20 -13.83 4.20 2.78
C ARG A 20 -12.52 3.61 3.26
N GLY A 21 -11.98 4.15 4.35
CA GLY A 21 -10.78 3.61 4.97
C GLY A 21 -11.13 2.34 5.75
N PHE A 22 -10.14 1.50 5.99
CA PHE A 22 -10.27 0.40 6.95
C PHE A 22 -9.00 0.24 7.77
N VAL A 23 -9.15 -0.35 8.96
CA VAL A 23 -8.09 -1.02 9.70
C VAL A 23 -8.48 -2.48 9.92
N TYR A 24 -7.54 -3.38 9.73
CA TYR A 24 -7.66 -4.80 10.01
C TYR A 24 -6.67 -5.18 11.10
N ASN A 25 -7.12 -5.69 12.23
CA ASN A 25 -6.26 -5.98 13.39
C ASN A 25 -5.75 -7.45 13.46
N GLY A 26 -5.78 -8.17 12.34
CA GLY A 26 -5.49 -9.60 12.30
C GLY A 26 -6.71 -10.51 12.52
N SER A 27 -7.87 -9.94 12.89
CA SER A 27 -9.11 -10.71 13.08
C SER A 27 -10.37 -10.01 12.56
N THR A 28 -10.45 -8.69 12.70
CA THR A 28 -11.64 -7.90 12.38
C THR A 28 -11.28 -6.69 11.54
N PHE A 29 -12.15 -6.38 10.56
CA PHE A 29 -12.10 -5.12 9.82
C PHE A 29 -12.96 -4.07 10.52
N THR A 30 -12.41 -2.87 10.70
CA THR A 30 -13.11 -1.70 11.20
C THR A 30 -13.03 -0.59 10.15
N THR A 31 -14.16 0.01 9.82
CA THR A 31 -14.23 1.11 8.86
C THR A 31 -13.70 2.41 9.48
N ILE A 32 -12.93 3.17 8.72
CA ILE A 32 -12.43 4.51 9.07
C ILE A 32 -13.09 5.51 8.13
N GLU A 33 -13.75 6.50 8.73
CA GLU A 33 -14.42 7.58 8.02
C GLU A 33 -13.95 8.92 8.57
N ALA A 34 -13.55 9.81 7.67
CA ALA A 34 -13.31 11.19 8.02
C ALA A 34 -14.63 11.87 8.44
N PRO A 35 -14.59 12.86 9.33
CA PRO A 35 -15.77 13.62 9.72
C PRO A 35 -16.50 14.20 8.51
N ALA A 36 -17.83 14.10 8.50
CA ALA A 36 -18.65 14.66 7.43
C ALA A 36 -18.53 16.20 7.39
N PRO A 37 -18.54 16.83 6.20
CA PRO A 37 -18.72 16.20 4.88
C PRO A 37 -17.41 15.69 4.27
N ALA A 38 -17.31 14.39 4.03
CA ALA A 38 -16.20 13.75 3.32
C ALA A 38 -16.72 12.93 2.13
N ALA A 39 -16.12 13.12 0.94
CA ALA A 39 -16.46 12.38 -0.27
C ALA A 39 -15.79 11.00 -0.35
N PHE A 40 -14.60 10.88 0.22
CA PHE A 40 -13.91 9.60 0.42
C PHE A 40 -13.00 9.67 1.64
N THR A 41 -12.53 8.53 2.13
CA THR A 41 -11.49 8.42 3.15
C THR A 41 -10.53 7.31 2.77
N TRP A 42 -9.24 7.60 2.69
CA TRP A 42 -8.19 6.62 2.43
C TRP A 42 -7.22 6.60 3.60
N ALA A 43 -7.03 5.44 4.22
CA ALA A 43 -5.95 5.23 5.17
C ALA A 43 -4.69 4.78 4.41
N SER A 44 -3.63 5.58 4.45
CA SER A 44 -2.42 5.39 3.63
C SER A 44 -1.32 4.66 4.38
N GLY A 45 -1.11 4.98 5.67
CA GLY A 45 -0.04 4.45 6.53
C GLY A 45 -0.48 4.29 8.00
N ILE A 46 0.28 3.48 8.75
CA ILE A 46 0.01 3.16 10.16
C ILE A 46 1.32 2.95 10.91
N ASP A 47 1.40 3.45 12.14
CA ASP A 47 2.43 3.11 13.11
C ASP A 47 1.81 2.94 14.51
N GLY A 48 1.82 1.71 15.02
CA GLY A 48 1.12 1.33 16.25
C GLY A 48 -0.39 1.58 16.14
N GLU A 49 -0.88 2.57 16.88
CA GLU A 49 -2.29 3.01 16.86
C GLU A 49 -2.51 4.29 16.01
N ASN A 50 -1.44 4.91 15.53
CA ASN A 50 -1.51 6.10 14.69
C ASN A 50 -1.80 5.71 13.25
N ILE A 51 -2.89 6.21 12.69
CA ILE A 51 -3.25 5.98 11.30
C ILE A 51 -3.26 7.32 10.58
N ILE A 52 -2.52 7.41 9.49
CA ILE A 52 -2.56 8.57 8.61
C ILE A 52 -3.32 8.25 7.33
N GLY A 53 -3.75 9.31 6.67
CA GLY A 53 -4.45 9.18 5.41
C GLY A 53 -4.90 10.51 4.88
N TYR A 54 -5.77 10.47 3.89
CA TYR A 54 -6.38 11.66 3.33
C TYR A 54 -7.83 11.43 2.95
N TYR A 55 -8.55 12.53 2.89
CA TYR A 55 -9.98 12.56 2.58
C TYR A 55 -10.29 13.79 1.73
N ALA A 56 -11.28 13.67 0.87
CA ALA A 56 -11.75 14.82 0.08
C ALA A 56 -12.92 15.50 0.76
N THR A 57 -12.83 16.82 0.93
CA THR A 57 -13.94 17.66 1.36
C THR A 57 -14.55 18.35 0.14
N PRO A 58 -15.86 18.17 -0.14
CA PRO A 58 -16.52 18.88 -1.23
C PRO A 58 -16.41 20.40 -1.07
N THR A 59 -16.02 21.10 -2.12
CA THR A 59 -16.03 22.58 -2.20
C THR A 59 -17.12 23.13 -3.10
N SER A 60 -17.66 22.29 -3.99
CA SER A 60 -18.85 22.52 -4.80
C SER A 60 -19.50 21.18 -5.17
N PRO A 61 -20.65 21.16 -5.87
CA PRO A 61 -21.25 19.91 -6.36
C PRO A 61 -20.33 19.07 -7.28
N THR A 62 -19.28 19.66 -7.86
CA THR A 62 -18.38 18.98 -8.81
C THR A 62 -16.91 19.08 -8.45
N THR A 63 -16.55 19.69 -7.31
CA THR A 63 -15.15 19.88 -6.90
C THR A 63 -14.96 19.54 -5.43
N SER A 64 -13.76 19.07 -5.10
CA SER A 64 -13.33 18.78 -3.74
C SER A 64 -11.87 19.17 -3.55
N ILE A 65 -11.46 19.35 -2.29
CA ILE A 65 -10.06 19.51 -1.90
C ILE A 65 -9.62 18.32 -1.06
N THR A 66 -8.42 17.82 -1.31
CA THR A 66 -7.82 16.71 -0.56
C THR A 66 -7.11 17.22 0.68
N ARG A 67 -7.46 16.66 1.84
CA ARG A 67 -6.91 17.01 3.15
C ARG A 67 -6.29 15.78 3.79
N GLY A 68 -5.18 15.97 4.48
CA GLY A 68 -4.56 14.92 5.27
C GLY A 68 -5.28 14.71 6.59
N PHE A 69 -5.09 13.56 7.21
CA PHE A 69 -5.50 13.32 8.58
C PHE A 69 -4.50 12.44 9.35
N LEU A 70 -4.52 12.60 10.66
CA LEU A 70 -3.97 11.69 11.66
C LEU A 70 -5.11 11.24 12.57
N LEU A 71 -5.29 9.93 12.69
CA LEU A 71 -6.18 9.29 13.64
C LEU A 71 -5.33 8.62 14.72
N ASN A 72 -5.42 9.13 15.95
CA ASN A 72 -4.76 8.56 17.13
C ASN A 72 -5.86 8.12 18.11
N GLY A 73 -6.07 6.80 18.21
CA GLY A 73 -7.19 6.23 18.94
C GLY A 73 -8.53 6.73 18.39
N ALA A 74 -9.25 7.54 19.17
CA ALA A 74 -10.51 8.16 18.75
C ALA A 74 -10.36 9.62 18.26
N THR A 75 -9.16 10.18 18.34
CA THR A 75 -8.89 11.58 17.98
C THR A 75 -8.57 11.67 16.49
N PHE A 76 -9.44 12.34 15.73
CA PHE A 76 -9.21 12.65 14.32
C PHE A 76 -8.71 14.08 14.18
N THR A 77 -7.49 14.24 13.68
CA THR A 77 -6.85 15.54 13.45
C THR A 77 -6.66 15.75 11.95
N THR A 78 -7.21 16.83 11.41
CA THR A 78 -6.90 17.24 10.03
C THR A 78 -5.47 17.75 9.96
N LEU A 79 -4.72 17.24 8.98
CA LEU A 79 -3.37 17.69 8.65
C LEU A 79 -3.45 18.60 7.43
N GLU A 80 -3.10 19.87 7.64
CA GLU A 80 -2.97 20.87 6.58
C GLU A 80 -1.51 21.30 6.50
N CYS A 81 -0.86 21.02 5.38
CA CYS A 81 0.50 21.47 5.12
C CYS A 81 0.54 23.00 5.13
N THR A 82 1.36 23.58 6.01
CA THR A 82 1.49 25.04 6.17
C THR A 82 2.61 25.64 5.33
N LEU A 83 3.20 24.87 4.42
CA LEU A 83 4.23 25.37 3.50
C LEU A 83 3.63 26.37 2.51
N PRO A 84 4.41 27.38 2.07
CA PRO A 84 3.91 28.40 1.14
C PRO A 84 3.30 27.79 -0.12
N GLY A 85 2.05 28.17 -0.42
CA GLY A 85 1.36 27.76 -1.64
C GLY A 85 0.69 26.39 -1.59
N ALA A 86 0.80 25.63 -0.49
CA ALA A 86 0.14 24.34 -0.36
C ALA A 86 -1.40 24.47 -0.37
N VAL A 87 -2.07 23.67 -1.20
CA VAL A 87 -3.54 23.64 -1.32
C VAL A 87 -4.15 22.27 -1.07
N GLU A 88 -3.36 21.20 -1.13
CA GLU A 88 -3.77 19.83 -0.78
C GLU A 88 -2.67 19.15 0.04
N THR A 89 -3.04 18.20 0.90
CA THR A 89 -2.08 17.46 1.74
C THR A 89 -2.41 15.98 1.72
N LEU A 90 -1.42 15.17 1.33
CA LEU A 90 -1.55 13.72 1.20
C LEU A 90 -0.41 13.05 1.97
N PRO A 91 -0.59 12.74 3.26
CA PRO A 91 0.37 11.95 4.02
C PRO A 91 0.33 10.49 3.53
N THR A 92 1.50 9.87 3.45
CA THR A 92 1.68 8.53 2.87
C THR A 92 2.45 7.58 3.78
N GLY A 93 3.41 8.09 4.57
CA GLY A 93 4.21 7.31 5.53
C GLY A 93 4.24 7.97 6.91
N ILE A 94 4.36 7.16 7.96
CA ILE A 94 4.43 7.58 9.36
C ILE A 94 5.44 6.73 10.13
N ASP A 95 6.21 7.37 11.02
CA ASP A 95 7.07 6.72 12.01
C ASP A 95 7.11 7.57 13.30
N GLY A 96 6.46 7.07 14.36
CA GLY A 96 6.20 7.79 15.59
C GLY A 96 5.36 9.05 15.34
N ALA A 97 5.98 10.21 15.55
CA ALA A 97 5.37 11.51 15.29
C ALA A 97 5.70 12.07 13.89
N ASN A 98 6.66 11.45 13.19
CA ASN A 98 7.10 11.92 11.88
C ASN A 98 6.15 11.42 10.81
N ILE A 99 5.71 12.32 9.93
CA ILE A 99 4.83 12.01 8.81
C ILE A 99 5.47 12.53 7.55
N VAL A 100 5.53 11.70 6.51
CA VAL A 100 5.95 12.10 5.18
C VAL A 100 4.80 11.99 4.20
N GLY A 101 4.89 12.75 3.11
CA GLY A 101 3.93 12.67 2.04
C GLY A 101 4.21 13.67 0.95
N LEU A 102 3.14 14.07 0.26
CA LEU A 102 3.19 15.14 -0.71
C LEU A 102 2.09 16.18 -0.47
N TYR A 103 2.36 17.39 -0.90
CA TYR A 103 1.36 18.45 -1.04
C TYR A 103 1.34 18.95 -2.49
N TYR A 104 0.19 19.44 -2.93
CA TYR A 104 0.11 20.17 -4.20
C TYR A 104 0.18 21.66 -3.93
N ASP A 105 0.94 22.37 -4.75
CA ASP A 105 0.91 23.83 -4.78
C ASP A 105 -0.29 24.36 -5.59
N GLN A 106 -0.48 25.68 -5.61
CA GLN A 106 -1.57 26.31 -6.37
C GLN A 106 -1.47 26.10 -7.89
N ALA A 107 -0.30 25.75 -8.42
CA ALA A 107 -0.09 25.42 -9.83
C ALA A 107 -0.31 23.93 -10.13
N GLY A 108 -0.60 23.11 -9.12
CA GLY A 108 -0.83 21.68 -9.23
C GLY A 108 0.45 20.85 -9.30
N TYR A 109 1.60 21.40 -8.91
CA TYR A 109 2.86 20.64 -8.81
C TYR A 109 2.95 19.91 -7.47
N PRO A 110 3.31 18.61 -7.47
CA PRO A 110 3.50 17.85 -6.25
C PRO A 110 4.88 18.12 -5.64
N HIS A 111 4.91 18.36 -4.34
CA HIS A 111 6.10 18.57 -3.53
C HIS A 111 6.12 17.61 -2.35
N GLY A 112 7.30 17.10 -1.99
CA GLY A 112 7.46 16.26 -0.81
C GLY A 112 7.44 17.09 0.47
N PHE A 113 6.92 16.53 1.55
CA PHE A 113 7.04 17.15 2.88
C PHE A 113 7.43 16.14 3.96
N LEU A 114 8.15 16.64 4.96
CA LEU A 114 8.33 16.00 6.26
C LEU A 114 7.62 16.85 7.32
N TYR A 115 6.82 16.22 8.16
CA TYR A 115 6.16 16.81 9.32
C TYR A 115 6.63 16.11 10.59
N ASP A 116 7.20 16.85 11.54
CA ASP A 116 7.80 16.29 12.78
C ASP A 116 6.84 16.26 13.99
N GLY A 117 5.54 16.41 13.73
CA GLY A 117 4.52 16.61 14.77
C GLY A 117 4.29 18.07 15.17
N THR A 118 5.14 18.99 14.71
CA THR A 118 5.01 20.43 14.99
C THR A 118 5.13 21.28 13.71
N THR A 119 6.10 20.99 12.86
CA THR A 119 6.49 21.81 11.72
C THR A 119 6.56 21.01 10.42
N TYR A 120 6.21 21.67 9.31
CA TYR A 120 6.37 21.11 7.96
C TYR A 120 7.66 21.64 7.33
N VAL A 121 8.40 20.75 6.69
CA VAL A 121 9.60 21.05 5.90
C VAL A 121 9.40 20.50 4.49
N ALA A 122 9.66 21.33 3.49
CA ALA A 122 9.66 20.89 2.10
C ALA A 122 10.86 19.97 1.85
N LEU A 123 10.62 18.82 1.23
CA LEU A 123 11.64 17.81 0.95
C LEU A 123 11.45 17.28 -0.47
N ASP A 124 12.04 18.00 -1.43
CA ASP A 124 11.99 17.68 -2.85
C ASP A 124 13.30 17.06 -3.34
N ASP A 125 13.19 16.13 -4.29
CA ASP A 125 14.35 15.56 -4.98
C ASP A 125 14.98 16.64 -5.89
N PRO A 126 16.28 16.96 -5.73
CA PRO A 126 16.96 17.96 -6.54
C PRO A 126 17.00 17.64 -8.04
N VAL A 127 16.88 16.37 -8.43
CA VAL A 127 16.81 15.96 -9.85
C VAL A 127 15.41 16.19 -10.42
N GLY A 128 14.40 16.03 -9.56
CA GLY A 128 12.99 15.97 -9.94
C GLY A 128 12.22 17.29 -9.85
N GLY A 129 12.71 18.27 -9.09
CA GLY A 129 11.95 19.48 -8.77
C GLY A 129 10.64 19.22 -7.99
N GLY A 130 10.49 18.01 -7.47
CA GLY A 130 9.33 17.50 -6.73
C GLY A 130 9.59 16.06 -6.27
N ALA A 131 8.91 15.63 -5.20
CA ALA A 131 9.03 14.26 -4.70
C ALA A 131 7.70 13.71 -4.19
N THR A 132 7.43 12.43 -4.49
CA THR A 132 6.40 11.66 -3.80
C THR A 132 7.07 10.78 -2.76
N LEU A 133 7.10 11.26 -1.52
CA LEU A 133 7.55 10.47 -0.36
C LEU A 133 6.48 9.43 -0.05
N GLN A 134 6.86 8.20 0.27
CA GLN A 134 5.94 7.06 0.39
C GLN A 134 6.09 6.32 1.72
N GLY A 135 7.33 6.17 2.21
CA GLY A 135 7.61 5.50 3.48
C GLY A 135 8.71 6.22 4.27
N ILE A 136 8.70 6.03 5.58
CA ILE A 136 9.69 6.57 6.52
C ILE A 136 10.03 5.52 7.57
N SER A 137 11.30 5.42 7.95
CA SER A 137 11.81 4.60 9.04
C SER A 137 13.03 5.28 9.66
N GLY A 138 12.88 5.79 10.87
CA GLY A 138 13.83 6.66 11.54
C GLY A 138 14.10 7.92 10.71
N SER A 139 15.36 8.12 10.32
CA SER A 139 15.76 9.23 9.44
C SER A 139 15.68 8.89 7.95
N GLN A 140 15.38 7.64 7.59
CA GLN A 140 15.35 7.20 6.20
C GLN A 140 13.96 7.38 5.61
N ILE A 141 13.91 7.95 4.41
CA ILE A 141 12.66 8.19 3.68
C ILE A 141 12.78 7.60 2.29
N VAL A 142 11.75 6.89 1.84
CA VAL A 142 11.70 6.34 0.47
C VAL A 142 10.57 6.97 -0.31
N GLY A 143 10.74 6.99 -1.63
CA GLY A 143 9.74 7.54 -2.51
C GLY A 143 10.11 7.39 -3.97
N SER A 144 9.48 8.23 -4.80
CA SER A 144 9.82 8.30 -6.21
C SER A 144 9.63 9.70 -6.79
N SER A 145 10.50 10.05 -7.76
CA SER A 145 10.44 11.27 -8.55
C SER A 145 10.62 10.92 -10.03
N TYR A 146 9.76 11.43 -10.91
CA TYR A 146 9.73 11.10 -12.34
C TYR A 146 9.88 9.58 -12.64
N ALA A 147 9.16 8.75 -11.89
CA ALA A 147 9.20 7.30 -12.01
C ALA A 147 10.57 6.65 -11.65
N ARG A 148 11.43 7.35 -10.91
CA ARG A 148 12.68 6.82 -10.32
C ARG A 148 12.52 6.72 -8.82
N ALA A 149 12.77 5.55 -8.26
CA ALA A 149 12.72 5.36 -6.83
C ALA A 149 13.99 5.90 -6.17
N PHE A 150 13.88 6.36 -4.93
CA PHE A 150 15.02 6.79 -4.14
C PHE A 150 14.87 6.39 -2.67
N VAL A 151 16.00 6.45 -1.97
CA VAL A 151 16.09 6.54 -0.51
C VAL A 151 16.82 7.83 -0.15
N TYR A 152 16.28 8.57 0.81
CA TYR A 152 16.89 9.74 1.42
C TYR A 152 17.36 9.37 2.82
N ASP A 153 18.63 9.65 3.15
CA ASP A 153 19.27 9.25 4.41
C ASP A 153 19.28 10.34 5.50
N GLY A 154 18.60 11.47 5.25
CA GLY A 154 18.70 12.67 6.07
C GLY A 154 19.65 13.73 5.50
N SER A 155 20.37 13.41 4.42
CA SER A 155 21.31 14.34 3.77
C SER A 155 21.27 14.27 2.24
N VAL A 156 21.21 13.08 1.67
CA VAL A 156 21.35 12.85 0.23
C VAL A 156 20.25 11.93 -0.28
N PHE A 157 19.73 12.24 -1.47
CA PHE A 157 18.87 11.34 -2.24
C PHE A 157 19.73 10.36 -3.03
N GLN A 158 19.59 9.08 -2.75
CA GLN A 158 20.22 7.99 -3.50
C GLN A 158 19.16 7.27 -4.33
N GLU A 159 19.44 7.11 -5.62
CA GLU A 159 18.58 6.34 -6.51
C GLU A 159 18.55 4.86 -6.15
N LEU A 160 17.34 4.28 -6.18
CA LEU A 160 17.11 2.84 -6.10
C LEU A 160 16.82 2.31 -7.51
N ALA A 161 17.79 1.58 -8.07
CA ALA A 161 17.72 1.03 -9.41
C ALA A 161 17.84 -0.51 -9.39
N PRO A 162 16.71 -1.24 -9.27
CA PRO A 162 16.71 -2.70 -9.41
C PRO A 162 17.36 -3.10 -10.75
N PRO A 163 18.31 -4.06 -10.78
CA PRO A 163 19.08 -4.37 -11.99
C PRO A 163 18.24 -4.83 -13.20
N GLN A 164 17.06 -5.38 -12.92
CA GLN A 164 16.11 -5.86 -13.93
C GLN A 164 15.11 -4.79 -14.36
N ALA A 165 15.11 -3.62 -13.72
CA ALA A 165 14.20 -2.55 -14.07
C ALA A 165 14.48 -2.07 -15.50
N SER A 166 13.43 -1.97 -16.30
CA SER A 166 13.52 -1.19 -17.53
C SER A 166 13.64 0.30 -17.17
N LEU A 167 14.10 1.13 -18.12
CA LEU A 167 14.25 2.59 -17.95
C LEU A 167 12.94 3.36 -17.63
N GLN A 168 11.82 2.69 -17.35
CA GLN A 168 10.50 3.32 -17.46
C GLN A 168 9.74 3.52 -16.15
N ARG A 169 9.95 2.71 -15.10
CA ARG A 169 9.39 3.02 -13.76
C ARG A 169 9.94 2.11 -12.65
N THR A 170 10.44 2.73 -11.59
CA THR A 170 10.69 2.12 -10.28
C THR A 170 10.02 2.98 -9.21
N VAL A 171 9.36 2.33 -8.26
CA VAL A 171 8.70 2.98 -7.12
C VAL A 171 9.11 2.25 -5.84
N ALA A 172 9.59 2.98 -4.85
CA ALA A 172 9.82 2.47 -3.50
C ALA A 172 8.64 2.91 -2.62
N SER A 173 7.89 1.96 -2.09
CA SER A 173 6.59 2.17 -1.45
C SER A 173 6.62 2.04 0.06
N GLY A 174 7.50 1.21 0.61
CA GLY A 174 7.62 1.01 2.06
C GLY A 174 9.07 0.77 2.49
N ILE A 175 9.36 1.06 3.75
CA ILE A 175 10.67 0.90 4.36
C ILE A 175 10.52 0.51 5.83
N ASP A 176 11.33 -0.45 6.27
CA ASP A 176 11.54 -0.76 7.69
C ASP A 176 13.02 -1.06 7.94
N GLY A 177 13.66 -0.20 8.74
CA GLY A 177 15.10 -0.14 8.87
C GLY A 177 15.75 0.01 7.49
N SER A 178 16.62 -0.95 7.13
CA SER A 178 17.27 -0.97 5.81
C SER A 178 16.51 -1.73 4.73
N ASN A 179 15.39 -2.38 5.07
CA ASN A 179 14.60 -3.13 4.11
C ASN A 179 13.62 -2.20 3.39
N ILE A 180 13.76 -2.11 2.07
CA ILE A 180 12.91 -1.28 1.22
C ILE A 180 12.15 -2.18 0.27
N VAL A 181 10.85 -2.01 0.20
CA VAL A 181 9.99 -2.70 -0.77
C VAL A 181 9.43 -1.73 -1.79
N GLY A 182 9.09 -2.29 -2.95
CA GLY A 182 8.55 -1.49 -4.03
C GLY A 182 8.27 -2.34 -5.25
N TYR A 183 8.11 -1.67 -6.39
CA TYR A 183 7.94 -2.35 -7.66
C TYR A 183 8.67 -1.64 -8.79
N TYR A 184 9.00 -2.41 -9.81
CA TYR A 184 9.56 -1.91 -11.07
C TYR A 184 8.87 -2.55 -12.25
N ASP A 185 8.81 -1.83 -13.36
CA ASP A 185 8.23 -2.36 -14.58
C ASP A 185 9.29 -2.92 -15.53
N THR A 186 8.95 -4.04 -16.17
CA THR A 186 9.71 -4.65 -17.25
C THR A 186 8.83 -4.80 -18.48
N PHE A 187 9.45 -4.69 -19.65
CA PHE A 187 8.82 -5.04 -20.92
C PHE A 187 9.46 -6.33 -21.40
N GLY A 188 8.66 -7.37 -21.62
CA GLY A 188 9.16 -8.59 -22.25
C GLY A 188 9.72 -8.24 -23.62
N SER A 189 11.03 -8.45 -23.84
CA SER A 189 11.67 -8.16 -25.13
C SER A 189 11.23 -9.11 -26.25
N ASN A 190 10.54 -10.20 -25.90
CA ASN A 190 10.28 -11.34 -26.79
C ASN A 190 8.78 -11.61 -27.00
N ASP A 191 7.91 -10.90 -26.29
CA ASP A 191 6.46 -11.04 -26.43
C ASP A 191 5.95 -10.11 -27.53
N ASN A 192 4.99 -10.57 -28.32
CA ASN A 192 4.34 -9.75 -29.34
C ASN A 192 2.82 -9.69 -29.08
N PRO A 193 2.28 -8.56 -28.57
CA PRO A 193 2.99 -7.34 -28.16
C PRO A 193 3.79 -7.54 -26.86
N PRO A 194 4.82 -6.70 -26.59
CA PRO A 194 5.62 -6.80 -25.37
C PRO A 194 4.71 -6.71 -24.14
N ALA A 195 4.70 -7.76 -23.33
CA ALA A 195 3.89 -7.81 -22.14
C ALA A 195 4.47 -6.83 -21.11
N PHE A 196 3.68 -5.82 -20.75
CA PHE A 196 3.92 -5.00 -19.58
C PHE A 196 3.85 -5.90 -18.34
N GLN A 197 4.92 -5.94 -17.56
CA GLN A 197 4.96 -6.69 -16.31
C GLN A 197 5.44 -5.78 -15.19
N ARG A 198 4.74 -5.80 -14.06
CA ARG A 198 5.13 -5.07 -12.85
C ARG A 198 5.62 -6.04 -11.79
N ASN A 199 6.90 -5.96 -11.49
CA ASN A 199 7.55 -6.86 -10.55
C ASN A 199 7.72 -6.20 -9.20
N GLY A 200 7.42 -6.92 -8.12
CA GLY A 200 7.78 -6.49 -6.78
C GLY A 200 9.28 -6.66 -6.55
N PHE A 201 9.86 -5.82 -5.70
CA PHE A 201 11.22 -6.00 -5.21
C PHE A 201 11.29 -5.79 -3.70
N ILE A 202 12.34 -6.37 -3.12
CA ILE A 202 12.89 -5.98 -1.82
C ILE A 202 14.38 -5.68 -1.98
N PHE A 203 14.84 -4.62 -1.31
CA PHE A 203 16.22 -4.22 -1.19
C PHE A 203 16.61 -4.25 0.29
N ASP A 204 17.64 -5.00 0.67
CA ASP A 204 18.04 -5.21 2.08
C ASP A 204 19.19 -4.28 2.55
N GLY A 205 19.38 -3.15 1.87
CA GLY A 205 20.53 -2.27 2.06
C GLY A 205 21.76 -2.68 1.24
N SER A 206 21.80 -3.91 0.70
CA SER A 206 22.94 -4.42 -0.07
C SER A 206 22.57 -5.01 -1.42
N ALA A 207 21.43 -5.71 -1.51
CA ALA A 207 21.05 -6.49 -2.68
C ALA A 207 19.55 -6.38 -2.96
N TYR A 208 19.22 -6.37 -4.26
CA TYR A 208 17.85 -6.48 -4.74
C TYR A 208 17.42 -7.94 -4.89
N ARG A 209 16.20 -8.25 -4.49
CA ARG A 209 15.53 -9.53 -4.76
C ARG A 209 14.14 -9.27 -5.33
N THR A 210 13.74 -10.05 -6.32
CA THR A 210 12.37 -9.98 -6.86
C THR A 210 11.39 -10.62 -5.88
N LEU A 211 10.29 -9.91 -5.61
CA LEU A 211 9.20 -10.33 -4.73
C LEU A 211 7.90 -10.39 -5.52
N ASN A 212 7.78 -11.40 -6.38
CA ASN A 212 6.57 -11.63 -7.18
C ASN A 212 5.67 -12.67 -6.53
N HIS A 213 4.36 -12.43 -6.57
CA HIS A 213 3.38 -13.38 -6.05
C HIS A 213 3.29 -14.61 -6.99
N PRO A 214 3.36 -15.86 -6.49
CA PRO A 214 3.49 -17.07 -7.33
C PRO A 214 2.34 -17.30 -8.31
N ILE A 215 1.14 -16.79 -8.00
CA ILE A 215 -0.06 -16.94 -8.83
C ILE A 215 -0.48 -15.63 -9.50
N ALA A 216 0.41 -14.63 -9.54
CA ALA A 216 0.18 -13.49 -10.41
C ALA A 216 0.00 -14.02 -11.85
N GLY A 217 -1.01 -13.51 -12.55
CA GLY A 217 -1.39 -14.00 -13.89
C GLY A 217 -0.25 -13.85 -14.91
N PRO A 218 -0.46 -14.23 -16.18
CA PRO A 218 0.57 -14.15 -17.22
C PRO A 218 1.16 -12.74 -17.45
N LEU A 219 0.46 -11.69 -17.03
CA LEU A 219 0.91 -10.29 -17.05
C LEU A 219 1.50 -9.81 -15.69
N GLY A 220 1.63 -10.74 -14.74
CA GLY A 220 2.54 -10.73 -13.59
C GLY A 220 2.63 -9.46 -12.78
N MET A 221 1.52 -8.82 -12.40
CA MET A 221 1.58 -7.62 -11.57
C MET A 221 1.66 -7.99 -10.09
N THR A 222 2.79 -7.68 -9.44
CA THR A 222 2.93 -7.71 -7.97
C THR A 222 3.39 -6.34 -7.48
N GLN A 223 2.72 -5.82 -6.46
CA GLN A 223 2.87 -4.47 -5.94
C GLN A 223 2.96 -4.49 -4.42
N PRO A 224 4.15 -4.69 -3.86
CA PRO A 224 4.41 -4.38 -2.46
C PRO A 224 3.98 -2.95 -2.14
N SER A 225 3.26 -2.78 -1.04
CA SER A 225 2.75 -1.49 -0.60
C SER A 225 3.45 -1.00 0.66
N ASP A 226 3.80 -1.91 1.58
CA ASP A 226 4.48 -1.58 2.82
C ASP A 226 5.16 -2.81 3.45
N ILE A 227 6.06 -2.57 4.41
CA ILE A 227 6.83 -3.60 5.13
C ILE A 227 6.91 -3.30 6.63
N ASP A 228 6.77 -4.34 7.45
CA ASP A 228 7.01 -4.30 8.90
C ASP A 228 7.76 -5.56 9.33
N GLY A 229 8.99 -5.38 9.82
CA GLY A 229 9.98 -6.43 10.04
C GLY A 229 10.24 -7.22 8.76
N ASN A 230 9.75 -8.45 8.74
CA ASN A 230 9.85 -9.34 7.60
C ASN A 230 8.52 -9.53 6.86
N ARG A 231 7.46 -8.82 7.25
CA ARG A 231 6.14 -8.93 6.66
C ARG A 231 5.94 -7.86 5.62
N VAL A 232 5.62 -8.28 4.40
CA VAL A 232 5.31 -7.38 3.30
C VAL A 232 3.85 -7.53 2.94
N ILE A 233 3.15 -6.41 2.84
CA ILE A 233 1.79 -6.37 2.30
C ILE A 233 1.80 -5.79 0.90
N GLY A 234 0.78 -6.12 0.12
CA GLY A 234 0.65 -5.54 -1.20
C GLY A 234 -0.54 -6.08 -1.96
N SER A 235 -0.52 -5.85 -3.27
CA SER A 235 -1.51 -6.42 -4.17
C SER A 235 -0.87 -7.16 -5.33
N TYR A 236 -1.58 -8.14 -5.88
CA TYR A 236 -1.21 -8.78 -7.13
C TYR A 236 -2.41 -8.92 -8.05
N ARG A 237 -2.16 -9.05 -9.36
CA ARG A 237 -3.21 -9.32 -10.35
C ARG A 237 -3.24 -10.82 -10.68
N GLY A 238 -4.36 -11.48 -10.41
CA GLY A 238 -4.56 -12.91 -10.69
C GLY A 238 -4.72 -13.21 -12.18
N ALA A 239 -4.78 -14.51 -12.52
CA ALA A 239 -5.02 -14.98 -13.89
C ALA A 239 -6.43 -14.63 -14.40
N ASP A 240 -7.38 -14.42 -13.48
CA ASP A 240 -8.73 -13.91 -13.75
C ASP A 240 -8.75 -12.40 -14.07
N GLY A 241 -7.62 -11.72 -13.91
CA GLY A 241 -7.45 -10.30 -14.15
C GLY A 241 -7.85 -9.39 -12.99
N ASN A 242 -8.28 -9.96 -11.86
CA ASN A 242 -8.67 -9.21 -10.66
C ASN A 242 -7.45 -8.91 -9.78
N PHE A 243 -7.54 -7.83 -9.00
CA PHE A 243 -6.56 -7.51 -7.97
C PHE A 243 -6.91 -8.19 -6.65
N HIS A 244 -5.90 -8.74 -6.00
CA HIS A 244 -5.99 -9.39 -4.69
C HIS A 244 -4.94 -8.78 -3.76
N GLY A 245 -5.27 -8.66 -2.47
CA GLY A 245 -4.28 -8.36 -1.44
C GLY A 245 -3.42 -9.59 -1.12
N PHE A 246 -2.17 -9.38 -0.74
CA PHE A 246 -1.32 -10.43 -0.17
C PHE A 246 -0.63 -9.93 1.10
N ILE A 247 -0.28 -10.89 1.95
CA ILE A 247 0.67 -10.73 3.05
C ILE A 247 1.68 -11.86 2.88
N THR A 248 2.96 -11.52 2.84
CA THR A 248 4.05 -12.50 2.72
C THR A 248 5.12 -12.23 3.74
N VAL A 249 5.84 -13.28 4.15
CA VAL A 249 7.03 -13.17 4.98
C VAL A 249 8.25 -13.28 4.07
N VAL A 250 9.16 -12.33 4.15
CA VAL A 250 10.47 -12.40 3.50
C VAL A 250 11.39 -13.20 4.44
N PRO A 251 11.84 -14.40 4.05
CA PRO A 251 12.76 -15.17 4.87
C PRO A 251 14.09 -14.42 5.02
N GLU A 252 14.72 -14.50 6.18
CA GLU A 252 16.10 -14.06 6.32
C GLU A 252 17.00 -14.83 5.34
N PRO A 253 18.13 -14.25 4.87
CA PRO A 253 18.97 -14.84 3.84
C PRO A 253 19.38 -16.31 4.07
N ALA A 254 19.46 -16.75 5.33
CA ALA A 254 19.80 -18.13 5.70
C ALA A 254 18.63 -19.13 5.63
N ALA A 255 17.38 -18.67 5.62
CA ALA A 255 16.17 -19.51 5.69
C ALA A 255 15.50 -19.77 4.33
N MET A 256 16.06 -19.25 3.23
CA MET A 256 15.44 -19.25 1.90
C MET A 256 15.36 -20.64 1.22
N TRP A 257 15.85 -21.72 1.85
CA TRP A 257 15.68 -23.10 1.36
C TRP A 257 14.41 -23.76 1.92
N LEU A 258 13.25 -23.13 1.80
CA LEU A 258 11.90 -23.73 1.88
C LEU A 258 10.92 -22.59 2.17
N PHE A 259 10.17 -22.05 1.20
CA PHE A 259 8.83 -21.52 1.49
C PHE A 259 8.02 -21.42 0.20
N SER A 260 7.34 -22.52 -0.13
CA SER A 260 6.20 -22.58 -1.04
C SER A 260 4.99 -23.13 -0.28
N VAL A 261 4.50 -22.41 0.73
CA VAL A 261 3.17 -22.66 1.28
C VAL A 261 2.53 -21.31 1.65
N ALA A 262 1.69 -20.78 0.76
CA ALA A 262 0.63 -19.88 1.15
C ALA A 262 -0.32 -20.67 2.08
N ILE A 263 -0.67 -20.14 3.24
CA ILE A 263 -1.70 -20.75 4.10
C ILE A 263 -3.07 -20.31 3.55
N PRO A 264 -3.86 -21.19 2.91
CA PRO A 264 -5.24 -20.86 2.60
C PRO A 264 -6.05 -20.88 3.90
N VAL A 265 -6.73 -19.78 4.19
CA VAL A 265 -7.75 -19.71 5.25
C VAL A 265 -8.87 -20.69 4.88
N MET A 266 -8.98 -21.80 5.61
CA MET A 266 -10.04 -22.80 5.43
C MET A 266 -11.34 -22.30 6.09
N ILE A 267 -12.31 -21.85 5.28
CA ILE A 267 -13.68 -21.64 5.74
C ILE A 267 -14.34 -23.02 5.92
N ARG A 268 -14.56 -23.41 7.17
CA ARG A 268 -15.28 -24.62 7.54
C ARG A 268 -16.78 -24.39 7.30
N SER A 269 -17.30 -24.72 6.12
CA SER A 269 -18.75 -24.71 5.89
C SER A 269 -19.39 -25.85 6.70
N ALA A 270 -20.28 -25.49 7.61
CA ALA A 270 -21.08 -26.45 8.36
C ALA A 270 -22.02 -27.20 7.38
N ARG A 271 -21.89 -28.53 7.31
CA ARG A 271 -22.81 -29.41 6.59
C ARG A 271 -24.18 -29.39 7.27
N ASN A 272 -25.20 -28.88 6.60
CA ASN A 272 -26.59 -29.18 6.94
C ASN A 272 -26.88 -30.64 6.55
N ARG A 273 -27.15 -31.49 7.56
CA ARG A 273 -27.63 -32.86 7.37
C ARG A 273 -29.03 -32.82 6.76
N VAL A 274 -29.16 -33.25 5.50
CA VAL A 274 -30.46 -33.58 4.91
C VAL A 274 -30.74 -35.05 5.26
N ALA A 275 -31.88 -35.29 5.93
CA ALA A 275 -32.34 -36.63 6.29
C ALA A 275 -32.74 -37.44 5.04
N PRO A 276 -32.54 -38.77 5.01
CA PRO A 276 -32.94 -39.59 3.88
C PRO A 276 -34.46 -39.82 3.84
N PRO A 277 -35.10 -39.86 2.66
CA PRO A 277 -36.52 -40.17 2.54
C PRO A 277 -36.83 -41.65 2.78
N ALA A 278 -38.04 -41.90 3.28
CA ALA A 278 -38.55 -43.19 3.74
C ALA A 278 -38.71 -44.24 2.62
N ARG A 279 -38.45 -45.50 2.96
CA ARG A 279 -38.74 -46.70 2.16
C ARG A 279 -40.23 -46.76 1.79
N GLN A 280 -40.55 -46.81 0.49
CA GLN A 280 -41.81 -47.40 0.04
C GLN A 280 -41.61 -48.91 -0.15
N VAL A 281 -42.35 -49.68 0.63
CA VAL A 281 -42.59 -51.11 0.43
C VAL A 281 -43.84 -51.21 -0.44
N ALA A 282 -43.74 -51.89 -1.58
CA ALA A 282 -44.88 -52.42 -2.31
C ALA A 282 -44.49 -53.77 -2.93
N GLU A 283 -44.73 -54.82 -2.16
CA GLU A 283 -45.24 -56.11 -2.61
C GLU A 283 -46.38 -55.92 -3.64
N ASN A 284 -46.71 -56.78 -4.62
CA ASN A 284 -46.24 -58.06 -5.14
C ASN A 284 -47.25 -58.43 -6.28
N ARG A 285 -46.86 -59.34 -7.19
CA ARG A 285 -47.71 -60.09 -8.17
C ARG A 285 -48.21 -59.27 -9.38
N SER A 286 -48.21 -59.76 -10.62
CA SER A 286 -48.26 -61.13 -11.19
C SER A 286 -47.63 -61.14 -12.58
#